data_AF-A0A932C1Y4-F1
#
_entry.id   AF-A0A932C1Y4-F1
#
_cell.length_a   1.000
_cell.length_b   1.000
_cell.length_c   1.000
_cell.angle_alpha   90.00
_cell.angle_beta   90.00
_cell.angle_gamma   90.00
#
_symmetry.space_group_name_H-M   'P 1'
#
loop_
_entity.id
_entity.type
_entity.pdbx_description
1 polymer ?
#
loop_
_entity_poly.entity_id
_entity_poly.type
_entity_poly.pdbx_seq_one_letter_code
_entity_poly.pdbx_strand_id
1 'polypeptide(L)' 'MTIAEALAALQRAGARFALAELPDRPALATLRHALEAAGFTEVGRVRDYMDDGTDLVLLRRNT' A
#
# COMPACT_ATOMS: atom_id res chain seq x y z
N MET A 1 -9.86 10.52 7.57
CA MET A 1 -9.19 10.64 6.27
C MET A 1 -9.29 9.30 5.55
N THR A 2 -9.92 9.25 4.39
CA THR A 2 -10.04 8.06 3.54
C THR A 2 -8.82 7.90 2.62
N ILE A 3 -8.65 6.73 2.00
CA ILE A 3 -7.61 6.51 0.97
C ILE A 3 -7.78 7.51 -0.18
N ALA A 4 -9.01 7.80 -0.59
CA ALA A 4 -9.31 8.76 -1.64
C ALA A 4 -8.91 10.20 -1.26
N GLU A 5 -9.18 10.62 -0.02
CA GLU A 5 -8.79 11.93 0.48
C GLU A 5 -7.26 12.09 0.56
N ALA A 6 -6.56 11.04 1.02
CA ALA A 6 -5.10 11.02 1.07
C ALA A 6 -4.49 11.11 -0.33
N LEU A 7 -5.00 10.35 -1.30
CA LEU A 7 -4.54 10.40 -2.69
C LEU A 7 -4.78 11.76 -3.34
N ALA A 8 -5.96 12.36 -3.12
CA ALA A 8 -6.26 13.70 -3.62
C ALA A 8 -5.32 14.75 -3.02
N ALA A 9 -4.93 14.60 -1.73
CA ALA A 9 -3.95 15.47 -1.10
C ALA A 9 -2.55 15.30 -1.72
N LEU A 10 -2.10 14.06 -1.97
CA LEU A 10 -0.84 13.77 -2.64
C LEU A 10 -0.79 14.35 -4.06
N GLN A 11 -1.87 14.19 -4.83
CA GLN A 11 -1.98 14.75 -6.17
C GLN A 11 -1.89 16.28 -6.17
N ARG A 12 -2.59 16.96 -5.25
CA ARG A 12 -2.48 18.42 -5.08
C ARG A 12 -1.08 18.88 -4.68
N ALA A 13 -0.33 18.04 -3.96
CA ALA A 13 1.06 18.30 -3.61
C ALA A 13 2.05 18.02 -4.75
N GLY A 14 1.58 17.58 -5.92
CA GLY A 14 2.45 17.24 -7.05
C GLY A 14 3.21 15.93 -6.87
N ALA A 15 2.76 15.04 -5.98
CA ALA A 15 3.32 13.71 -5.88
C ALA A 15 3.14 12.97 -7.22
N ARG A 16 4.11 12.13 -7.58
CA ARG A 16 4.06 11.29 -8.78
C ARG A 16 3.45 9.92 -8.52
N PHE A 17 3.55 9.44 -7.29
CA PHE A 17 2.98 8.17 -6.87
C PHE A 17 2.76 8.16 -5.36
N ALA A 18 1.89 7.27 -4.92
CA ALA A 18 1.74 6.83 -3.54
C ALA A 18 2.32 5.42 -3.40
N LEU A 19 3.00 5.15 -2.28
CA LEU A 19 3.49 3.84 -1.88
C LEU A 19 2.83 3.45 -0.56
N ALA A 20 2.37 2.22 -0.45
CA ALA A 20 1.87 1.62 0.78
C ALA A 20 2.65 0.36 1.08
N GLU A 21 3.08 0.21 2.32
CA GLU A 21 3.82 -0.96 2.81
C GLU A 21 2.94 -1.67 3.83
N LEU A 22 2.76 -2.98 3.67
CA LEU A 22 2.01 -3.78 4.62
C LEU A 22 2.65 -5.15 4.86
N PRO A 23 2.66 -5.65 6.11
CA PRO A 23 2.94 -7.06 6.36
C PRO A 23 1.89 -7.95 5.66
N ASP A 24 2.32 -9.02 5.01
CA ASP A 24 1.44 -9.99 4.35
C ASP A 24 0.81 -10.95 5.36
N ARG A 25 -0.14 -10.44 6.13
CA ARG A 25 -0.84 -11.21 7.17
C ARG A 25 -2.35 -11.15 7.03
N PRO A 26 -3.09 -12.22 7.41
CA PRO A 26 -4.55 -12.28 7.26
C PRO A 26 -5.30 -11.11 7.91
N ALA A 27 -4.80 -10.61 9.05
CA ALA A 27 -5.40 -9.47 9.75
C ALA A 27 -5.40 -8.15 8.94
N LEU A 28 -4.56 -8.04 7.90
CA LEU A 28 -4.47 -6.88 7.01
C LEU A 28 -5.07 -7.14 5.63
N ALA A 29 -5.68 -8.30 5.38
CA ALA A 29 -6.26 -8.65 4.08
C ALA A 29 -7.32 -7.63 3.62
N THR A 30 -8.18 -7.15 4.54
CA THR A 30 -9.16 -6.11 4.23
C THR A 30 -8.52 -4.79 3.80
N LEU A 31 -7.41 -4.39 4.45
CA LEU A 31 -6.67 -3.19 4.07
C LEU A 31 -6.00 -3.36 2.71
N ARG A 32 -5.38 -4.52 2.46
CA ARG A 32 -4.79 -4.87 1.17
C ARG A 32 -5.82 -4.74 0.05
N HIS A 33 -7.00 -5.34 0.21
CA HIS A 33 -8.08 -5.24 -0.77
C HIS A 33 -8.59 -3.81 -0.96
N ALA A 34 -8.65 -3.00 0.10
CA ALA A 34 -9.02 -1.60 -0.03
C ALA A 34 -7.99 -0.79 -0.84
N LEU A 35 -6.70 -1.08 -0.69
CA LEU A 35 -5.63 -0.46 -1.48
C LEU A 35 -5.67 -0.93 -2.94
N GLU A 36 -5.87 -2.22 -3.18
CA GLU A 36 -6.04 -2.79 -4.52
C GLU A 36 -7.26 -2.18 -5.24
N ALA A 37 -8.40 -2.06 -4.55
CA ALA A 37 -9.61 -1.40 -5.07
C ALA A 37 -9.38 0.10 -5.33
N ALA A 38 -8.49 0.74 -4.57
CA ALA A 38 -8.05 2.10 -4.81
C ALA A 38 -7.00 2.22 -5.93
N GLY A 39 -6.68 1.15 -6.65
CA GLY A 39 -5.79 1.15 -7.81
C GLY A 39 -4.30 1.04 -7.48
N PHE A 40 -3.94 0.58 -6.27
CA PHE A 40 -2.57 0.20 -5.97
C PHE A 40 -2.27 -1.20 -6.53
N THR A 41 -1.03 -1.42 -6.97
CA THR A 41 -0.53 -2.71 -7.45
C THR A 41 0.75 -3.11 -6.74
N GLU A 42 0.95 -4.41 -6.54
CA GLU A 42 2.20 -4.93 -5.96
C GLU A 42 3.37 -4.65 -6.91
N VAL A 43 4.39 -3.98 -6.39
CA VAL A 43 5.63 -3.65 -7.11
C VAL A 43 6.86 -4.32 -6.51
N GLY A 44 6.72 -4.91 -5.33
CA GLY A 44 7.81 -5.58 -4.66
C GLY A 44 7.36 -6.30 -3.39
N ARG A 45 8.23 -7.20 -2.95
CA ARG A 45 8.05 -8.01 -1.76
C ARG A 45 9.41 -8.24 -1.12
N VAL A 46 9.50 -7.99 0.18
CA VAL A 46 10.68 -8.29 0.99
C VAL A 46 10.34 -9.50 1.84
N ARG A 47 11.05 -10.60 1.59
CA ARG A 47 10.82 -11.86 2.30
C ARG A 47 11.36 -11.78 3.72
N ASP A 48 10.64 -12.42 4.65
CA ASP A 48 11.04 -12.55 6.06
C ASP A 48 11.43 -11.19 6.69
N TYR A 49 10.70 -10.13 6.36
CA TYR A 49 11.05 -8.76 6.75
C TYR A 49 10.72 -8.47 8.22
N MET A 50 9.61 -9.01 8.71
CA MET A 50 9.19 -8.86 10.10
C MET A 50 9.89 -9.89 11.00
N ASP A 51 10.04 -9.58 12.29
CA ASP A 51 10.67 -10.49 13.28
C ASP A 51 9.98 -11.87 13.41
N ASP A 52 8.73 -11.97 12.95
CA ASP A 52 7.92 -13.20 12.94
C ASP A 52 7.97 -13.98 11.61
N GLY A 53 8.86 -13.58 10.68
CA GLY A 53 8.98 -14.19 9.35
C GLY A 53 7.91 -13.73 8.35
N THR A 54 7.09 -12.72 8.70
CA THR A 54 6.11 -12.18 7.76
C THR A 54 6.80 -11.34 6.67
N ASP A 55 6.43 -11.58 5.42
CA ASP A 55 6.83 -10.75 4.28
C ASP A 55 6.30 -9.32 4.39
N LEU A 56 7.05 -8.35 3.87
CA LEU A 56 6.55 -7.00 3.60
C LEU A 56 6.17 -6.88 2.13
N VAL A 57 4.95 -6.42 1.86
CA VAL A 57 4.45 -6.13 0.50
C VAL A 57 4.50 -4.64 0.24
N LEU A 58 5.03 -4.27 -0.92
CA LEU A 58 5.08 -2.90 -1.42
C LEU A 58 4.04 -2.72 -2.51
N LEU A 59 3.05 -1.88 -2.25
CA LEU A 59 1.99 -1.53 -3.19
C LEU A 59 2.17 -0.09 -3.69
N ARG A 60 2.06 0.14 -5.00
CA ARG A 60 2.20 1.47 -5.59
C ARG A 60 0.99 1.85 -6.43
N ARG A 61 0.61 3.13 -6.36
CA ARG A 61 -0.30 3.77 -7.32
C ARG A 61 0.33 5.05 -7.85
N ASN A 62 0.30 5.26 -9.17
CA ASN A 62 0.62 6.58 -9.74
C ASN A 62 -0.55 7.53 -9.48
N THR A 63 -0.23 8.76 -9.05
CA THR A 63 -1.20 9.81 -8.67
C THR A 63 -1.59 10.70 -9.84
#